data_AF-A0A1Q8B1M8-F1
#
_entry.id   AF-A0A1Q8B1M8-F1
#
_cell.length_a   1.000
_cell.length_b   1.000
_cell.length_c   1.000
_cell.angle_alpha   90.00
_cell.angle_beta   90.00
_cell.angle_gamma   90.00
#
_symmetry.space_group_name_H-M   'P 1'
#
loop_
_entity.id
_entity.type
_entity.pdbx_description
1 polymer ?
#
loop_
_entity_poly.entity_id
_entity_poly.type
_entity_poly.pdbx_seq_one_letter_code
_entity_poly.pdbx_strand_id
1 'polypeptide(L)'
;MDTPAQKKFDKLYRKLRKANVASQKAFERSQTAIAKYHWTEADDGWRWRKVLAAGDRQAAASKKAEDAFTALVEFQRKLLARH
;
A
#
# COMPACT_ATOMS: atom_id res chain seq x y z
N MET A 1 25.40 -1.07 20.63
CA MET A 1 23.96 -1.12 20.97
C MET A 1 23.24 -0.08 20.13
N ASP A 2 22.08 -0.41 19.55
CA ASP A 2 21.32 0.55 18.75
C ASP A 2 20.73 1.66 19.63
N THR A 3 20.83 2.91 19.15
CA THR A 3 20.21 4.07 19.80
C THR A 3 18.68 3.98 19.73
N PRO A 4 17.94 4.65 20.63
CA PRO A 4 16.48 4.74 20.54
C PRO A 4 15.97 5.27 19.18
N ALA A 5 16.74 6.16 18.55
CA ALA A 5 16.44 6.69 17.22
C ALA A 5 16.58 5.62 16.13
N GLN A 6 17.66 4.83 16.15
CA GLN A 6 17.86 3.70 15.21
C GLN A 6 16.74 2.67 15.34
N LYS A 7 16.37 2.27 16.57
CA LYS A 7 15.26 1.33 16.79
C LYS A 7 13.92 1.84 16.25
N LYS A 8 13.65 3.14 16.40
CA LYS A 8 12.43 3.77 15.87
C LYS A 8 12.45 3.85 14.35
N PHE A 9 13.60 4.19 13.75
CA PHE A 9 13.79 4.15 12.30
C PHE A 9 13.48 2.77 11.73
N ASP A 10 14.12 1.72 12.27
CA ASP A 10 13.95 0.34 11.81
C ASP A 10 12.50 -0.12 11.89
N LYS A 11 11.80 0.27 12.96
CA LYS A 11 10.37 -0.02 13.12
C LYS A 11 9.54 0.63 12.01
N LEU A 12 9.78 1.90 11.70
CA LEU A 12 9.06 2.62 10.63
C LEU A 12 9.41 2.06 9.25
N TYR A 13 10.69 1.76 9.00
CA TYR A 13 11.14 1.16 7.76
C TYR A 13 10.52 -0.23 7.52
N ARG A 14 10.47 -1.08 8.56
CA ARG A 14 9.78 -2.38 8.49
C ARG A 14 8.29 -2.24 8.20
N LYS A 15 7.62 -1.21 8.76
CA LYS A 15 6.21 -0.93 8.46
C LYS A 15 6.03 -0.52 7.00
N LEU A 16 6.85 0.40 6.50
CA LEU A 16 6.85 0.81 5.10
C LEU A 16 7.06 -0.38 4.17
N ARG A 17 8.06 -1.23 4.42
CA ARG A 17 8.32 -2.43 3.62
C ARG A 17 7.10 -3.36 3.57
N LYS A 18 6.46 -3.61 4.71
CA LYS A 18 5.25 -4.45 4.76
C LYS A 18 4.09 -3.80 3.99
N ALA A 19 3.91 -2.49 4.10
CA ALA A 19 2.86 -1.76 3.39
C ALA A 19 3.10 -1.77 1.86
N ASN A 20 4.35 -1.59 1.41
CA ASN A 20 4.70 -1.68 -0.01
C ASN A 20 4.43 -3.07 -0.58
N VAL A 21 4.81 -4.13 0.13
CA VAL A 21 4.51 -5.52 -0.29
C VAL A 21 3.00 -5.75 -0.39
N ALA A 22 2.21 -5.22 0.55
CA ALA A 22 0.76 -5.33 0.51
C ALA A 22 0.16 -4.55 -0.67
N SER A 23 0.64 -3.33 -0.92
CA SER A 23 0.23 -2.49 -2.06
C SER A 23 0.54 -3.17 -3.38
N GLN A 24 1.74 -3.72 -3.55
CA GLN A 24 2.15 -4.43 -4.76
C GLN A 24 1.25 -5.65 -5.02
N LYS A 25 0.98 -6.46 -4.00
CA LYS A 25 0.07 -7.61 -4.12
C LYS A 25 -1.36 -7.19 -4.45
N ALA A 26 -1.83 -6.07 -3.90
CA ALA A 26 -3.16 -5.55 -4.19
C ALA A 26 -3.25 -5.03 -5.64
N PHE A 27 -2.20 -4.36 -6.12
CA PHE A 27 -2.06 -3.96 -7.52
C PHE A 27 -2.11 -5.16 -8.47
N GLU A 28 -1.28 -6.19 -8.25
CA GLU A 28 -1.27 -7.40 -9.07
C GLU A 28 -2.64 -8.09 -9.13
N ARG A 29 -3.35 -8.15 -8.00
CA ARG A 29 -4.71 -8.69 -7.93
C ARG A 29 -5.72 -7.84 -8.69
N SER A 30 -5.63 -6.51 -8.58
CA SER A 30 -6.48 -5.57 -9.32
C SER A 30 -6.27 -5.72 -10.82
N GLN A 31 -5.01 -5.71 -11.27
CA GLN A 31 -4.66 -5.91 -12.68
C GLN A 31 -5.13 -7.27 -13.21
N THR A 32 -5.00 -8.33 -12.40
CA THR A 32 -5.51 -9.67 -12.76
C THR A 32 -7.04 -9.69 -12.88
N ALA A 33 -7.75 -9.00 -11.98
CA ALA A 33 -9.21 -8.90 -12.02
C ALA A 33 -9.68 -8.15 -13.28
N ILE A 34 -9.01 -7.04 -13.62
CA ILE A 34 -9.27 -6.27 -14.83
C ILE A 34 -8.98 -7.11 -16.08
N ALA A 35 -7.82 -7.78 -16.14
CA ALA A 35 -7.42 -8.58 -17.30
C ALA A 35 -8.35 -9.78 -17.57
N LYS A 36 -8.94 -10.35 -16.51
CA LYS A 36 -9.90 -11.47 -16.62
C LYS A 36 -11.34 -11.00 -16.84
N TYR A 37 -11.61 -9.71 -16.74
CA TYR A 37 -12.95 -9.19 -16.92
C TYR A 37 -13.29 -9.12 -18.41
N HIS A 38 -14.32 -9.87 -18.79
CA HIS A 38 -14.92 -9.81 -20.10
C HIS A 38 -16.41 -9.56 -19.91
N TRP A 39 -16.86 -8.39 -20.38
CA TRP A 39 -18.26 -8.05 -20.39
C TRP A 39 -18.99 -8.90 -21.43
N THR A 40 -20.19 -9.35 -21.07
CA THR A 40 -21.14 -10.02 -21.97
C THR A 40 -22.51 -9.40 -21.78
N GLU A 41 -23.40 -9.54 -22.77
CA GLU A 41 -24.78 -9.05 -22.66
C GLU A 41 -25.56 -9.67 -21.48
N ALA A 42 -25.15 -10.85 -21.01
CA ALA A 42 -25.70 -11.52 -19.84
C ALA A 42 -25.01 -11.12 -18.51
N ASP A 43 -24.01 -10.23 -18.52
CA ASP A 43 -23.34 -9.78 -17.29
C ASP A 43 -24.22 -8.78 -16.54
N ASP A 44 -24.75 -9.20 -15.39
CA ASP A 44 -25.53 -8.38 -14.45
C ASP A 44 -24.66 -7.40 -13.63
N GLY A 45 -23.40 -7.25 -14.04
CA GLY A 45 -22.40 -6.40 -13.40
C GLY A 45 -21.77 -7.02 -12.16
N TRP A 46 -22.09 -8.25 -11.77
CA TRP A 46 -21.45 -8.90 -10.62
C TRP A 46 -19.94 -9.07 -10.82
N ARG A 47 -19.51 -9.41 -12.04
CA ARG A 47 -18.08 -9.54 -12.35
C ARG A 47 -17.40 -8.17 -12.26
N TRP A 48 -18.05 -7.13 -12.75
CA TRP A 48 -17.55 -5.76 -12.65
C TRP A 48 -17.44 -5.27 -11.20
N ARG A 49 -18.43 -5.56 -10.35
CA ARG A 49 -18.37 -5.23 -8.91
C ARG A 49 -17.16 -5.86 -8.22
N LYS A 50 -16.73 -7.06 -8.64
CA LYS A 50 -15.49 -7.68 -8.13
C LYS A 50 -14.23 -6.95 -8.57
N VAL A 51 -14.19 -6.44 -9.80
CA VAL A 51 -13.09 -5.62 -10.32
C VAL A 51 -12.99 -4.32 -9.52
N LEU A 52 -14.11 -3.62 -9.33
CA LEU A 52 -14.18 -2.41 -8.51
C LEU A 52 -13.68 -2.66 -7.08
N ALA A 53 -14.16 -3.73 -6.44
CA ALA A 53 -13.72 -4.08 -5.10
C ALA A 53 -12.22 -4.47 -5.04
N ALA A 54 -11.61 -4.93 -6.14
CA ALA A 54 -10.17 -5.15 -6.21
C ALA A 54 -9.41 -3.81 -6.33
N GLY A 55 -9.93 -2.87 -7.12
CA GLY A 55 -9.44 -1.49 -7.21
C GLY A 55 -9.50 -0.75 -5.86
N ASP A 56 -10.62 -0.84 -5.13
CA ASP A 56 -10.76 -0.20 -3.81
C ASP A 56 -9.72 -0.73 -2.82
N ARG A 57 -9.45 -2.05 -2.85
CA ARG A 57 -8.43 -2.68 -2.02
C ARG A 57 -7.02 -2.23 -2.40
N GLN A 58 -6.74 -2.05 -3.69
CA GLN A 58 -5.49 -1.48 -4.17
C GLN A 58 -5.33 -0.06 -3.64
N ALA A 59 -6.32 0.82 -3.85
CA ALA A 59 -6.27 2.21 -3.40
C ALA A 59 -6.02 2.31 -1.88
N ALA A 60 -6.74 1.52 -1.08
CA ALA A 60 -6.54 1.47 0.36
C ALA A 60 -5.15 0.97 0.77
N ALA A 61 -4.58 0.00 0.05
CA ALA A 61 -3.24 -0.50 0.31
C ALA A 61 -2.15 0.51 -0.08
N SER A 62 -2.32 1.23 -1.19
CA SER A 62 -1.42 2.30 -1.62
C SER A 62 -1.44 3.46 -0.64
N LYS A 63 -2.62 3.89 -0.18
CA LYS A 63 -2.73 4.94 0.85
C LYS A 63 -1.99 4.57 2.14
N LYS A 64 -2.07 3.31 2.58
CA LYS A 64 -1.32 2.82 3.75
C LYS A 64 0.20 2.84 3.54
N ALA A 65 0.66 2.56 2.32
CA ALA A 65 2.08 2.65 1.98
C ALA A 65 2.59 4.10 1.99
N GLU A 66 1.81 5.01 1.41
CA GLU A 66 2.07 6.46 1.45
C GLU A 66 2.13 6.98 2.89
N ASP A 67 1.17 6.61 3.74
CA ASP A 67 1.16 7.02 5.14
C ASP A 67 2.37 6.50 5.91
N ALA A 68 2.78 5.26 5.64
CA ALA A 68 3.99 4.69 6.23
C ALA A 68 5.27 5.40 5.75
N PHE A 69 5.31 5.83 4.48
CA PHE A 69 6.42 6.59 3.93
C PHE A 69 6.49 8.00 4.53
N THR A 70 5.37 8.72 4.58
CA THR A 70 5.28 10.04 5.22
C THR A 70 5.74 9.98 6.67
N ALA A 71 5.30 8.99 7.44
CA ALA A 71 5.74 8.83 8.83
C ALA A 71 7.26 8.60 8.96
N LEU A 72 7.87 7.86 8.02
CA LEU A 72 9.32 7.65 7.99
C LEU A 72 10.07 8.95 7.66
N VAL A 73 9.62 9.68 6.64
CA VAL A 73 10.21 10.95 6.21
C VAL A 73 10.10 12.02 7.30
N GLU A 74 8.94 12.16 7.93
CA GLU A 74 8.76 13.08 9.05
C GLU A 74 9.69 12.76 10.22
N PHE A 75 9.87 11.47 10.52
CA PHE A 75 10.81 11.06 11.56
C PHE A 75 12.25 11.43 11.19
N GLN A 76 12.69 11.17 9.95
CA GLN A 76 14.02 11.56 9.49
C GLN A 76 14.23 13.07 9.52
N ARG A 77 13.25 13.87 9.06
CA ARG A 77 13.30 15.34 9.13
C ARG A 77 13.49 15.84 10.56
N LYS A 78 12.76 15.27 11.52
CA LYS A 78 12.89 15.62 12.95
C LYS A 78 14.24 15.24 13.54
N LEU A 79 14.88 14.18 13.06
CA LEU A 79 16.23 13.83 13.47
C LEU A 79 17.24 14.84 12.94
N LEU A 80 17.17 15.19 11.65
CA LEU A 80 18.08 16.15 11.04
C LEU A 80 17.96 17.55 11.64
N ALA A 81 16.74 17.99 12.00
CA ALA A 81 16.53 19.31 12.62
C ALA A 81 17.00 19.42 14.08
N ARG A 82 17.44 18.31 14.71
CA ARG A 82 17.96 18.28 16.09
C ARG A 82 19.50 18.25 16.14
N HIS A 83 20.15 18.18 14.98
CA HIS A 83 21.59 18.23 14.80
C HIS A 83 21.96 19.56 14.15
#